data_AF-A0A7C5M202-F1
#
_entry.id   AF-A0A7C5M202-F1
#
_cell.length_a   1.000
_cell.length_b   1.000
_cell.length_c   1.000
_cell.angle_alpha   90.00
_cell.angle_beta   90.00
_cell.angle_gamma   90.00
#
_symmetry.space_group_name_H-M   'P 1'
#
loop_
_entity.id
_entity.type
_entity.pdbx_description
1 polymer ?
#
loop_
_entity_poly.entity_id
_entity_poly.type
_entity_poly.pdbx_seq_one_letter_code
_entity_poly.pdbx_strand_id
1 'polypeptide(L)'
;MVNDKLGAFPGRIERDEWVRQAKGLAKGAATKPASRKAAPKKATAKKSVAKKPAAKKAPAKKAADPNAKYLENVRKYDPKASKAVVDAIVKYCGVSLRSRDASLVACSDEKELDRVAKGFCTKKLGLTEKQDELVKSVCEQMKGQRFKNRVTFYYLCAKKARKMNVFK
;
A
#
# COMPACT_ATOMS: atom_id res chain seq x y z
N MET A 1 -32.48 -20.30 -31.00
CA MET A 1 -31.52 -20.04 -29.89
C MET A 1 -31.81 -21.12 -28.84
N VAL A 2 -30.99 -22.15 -28.59
CA VAL A 2 -29.59 -22.15 -28.09
C VAL A 2 -29.31 -21.04 -27.06
N ASN A 3 -28.88 -21.31 -25.82
CA ASN A 3 -28.40 -22.57 -25.24
C ASN A 3 -28.78 -22.73 -23.74
N ASP A 4 -29.10 -23.97 -23.34
CA ASP A 4 -29.28 -24.41 -21.94
C ASP A 4 -27.93 -24.85 -21.31
N LYS A 5 -27.86 -24.98 -19.97
CA LYS A 5 -26.69 -25.40 -19.15
C LYS A 5 -25.64 -24.27 -19.03
N LEU A 6 -25.24 -23.87 -17.82
CA LEU A 6 -24.70 -24.71 -16.74
C LEU A 6 -24.86 -24.07 -15.35
N GLY A 7 -24.89 -24.91 -14.30
CA GLY A 7 -24.37 -24.53 -12.98
C GLY A 7 -25.37 -24.07 -11.92
N ALA A 8 -26.37 -24.91 -11.57
CA ALA A 8 -27.02 -24.79 -10.28
C ALA A 8 -26.00 -25.08 -9.15
N PHE A 9 -25.86 -24.16 -8.19
CA PHE A 9 -25.01 -24.34 -7.01
C PHE A 9 -25.89 -24.45 -5.76
N PRO A 10 -26.06 -25.64 -5.14
CA PRO A 10 -26.80 -25.74 -3.89
C PRO A 10 -26.10 -24.90 -2.81
N GLY A 11 -26.86 -24.02 -2.14
CA GLY A 11 -26.37 -23.12 -1.09
C GLY A 11 -26.02 -21.69 -1.54
N ARG A 12 -26.23 -21.30 -2.81
CA ARG A 12 -26.04 -19.90 -3.24
C ARG A 12 -27.30 -19.07 -2.98
N ILE A 13 -27.31 -18.33 -1.87
CA ILE A 13 -28.34 -17.32 -1.53
C ILE A 13 -28.35 -16.18 -2.56
N GLU A 14 -29.54 -15.81 -3.05
CA GLU A 14 -29.74 -14.63 -3.91
C GLU A 14 -29.81 -13.32 -3.12
N ARG A 15 -29.58 -12.20 -3.83
CA ARG A 15 -29.26 -10.90 -3.21
C ARG A 15 -30.39 -10.32 -2.34
N ASP A 16 -31.65 -10.65 -2.63
CA ASP A 16 -32.83 -10.09 -1.95
C ASP A 16 -33.18 -10.78 -0.61
N GLU A 17 -32.79 -12.04 -0.41
CA GLU A 17 -33.01 -12.77 0.85
C GLU A 17 -32.24 -12.14 2.02
N TRP A 18 -31.01 -11.68 1.77
CA TRP A 18 -30.13 -11.10 2.80
C TRP A 18 -30.75 -9.86 3.49
N VAL A 19 -31.54 -9.08 2.73
CA VAL A 19 -32.21 -7.87 3.22
C VAL A 19 -33.33 -8.21 4.22
N ARG A 20 -34.01 -9.35 4.05
CA ARG A 20 -35.07 -9.81 4.96
C ARG A 20 -34.50 -10.27 6.30
N GLN A 21 -33.43 -11.07 6.27
CA GLN A 21 -32.85 -11.67 7.47
C GLN A 21 -32.25 -10.62 8.43
N ALA A 22 -31.59 -9.58 7.90
CA ALA A 22 -31.01 -8.51 8.70
C ALA A 22 -32.05 -7.70 9.52
N LYS A 23 -33.31 -7.64 9.06
CA LYS A 23 -34.37 -6.86 9.71
C LYS A 23 -34.96 -7.53 10.96
N GLY A 24 -34.76 -8.84 11.13
CA GLY A 24 -35.28 -9.61 12.27
C GLY A 24 -34.54 -9.37 13.60
N LEU A 25 -33.24 -9.10 13.55
CA LEU A 25 -32.38 -8.96 14.75
C LEU A 25 -32.58 -7.63 15.52
N ALA A 26 -33.41 -6.72 15.01
CA ALA A 26 -33.51 -5.34 15.51
C ALA A 26 -34.71 -5.04 16.42
N LYS A 27 -35.60 -6.02 16.72
CA LYS A 27 -36.84 -5.72 17.46
C LYS A 27 -37.31 -6.80 18.46
N GLY A 28 -36.64 -6.83 19.62
CA GLY A 28 -37.33 -6.95 20.90
C GLY A 28 -37.24 -8.29 21.65
N ALA A 29 -36.52 -8.28 22.77
CA ALA A 29 -36.78 -9.12 23.93
C ALA A 29 -36.44 -8.30 25.19
N ALA A 30 -37.31 -8.31 26.21
CA ALA A 30 -37.11 -7.54 27.43
C ALA A 30 -37.71 -8.26 28.64
N THR A 31 -36.90 -8.45 29.70
CA THR A 31 -37.31 -8.98 31.00
C THR A 31 -36.57 -8.25 32.14
N LYS A 32 -37.20 -8.21 33.31
CA LYS A 32 -36.81 -7.51 34.55
C LYS A 32 -37.60 -8.14 35.72
N PRO A 33 -37.22 -7.94 37.01
CA PRO A 33 -35.95 -7.48 37.58
C PRO A 33 -35.42 -8.61 38.52
N ALA A 34 -34.88 -8.50 39.74
CA ALA A 34 -34.37 -7.42 40.61
C ALA A 34 -33.39 -8.00 41.66
N SER A 35 -32.27 -7.34 41.91
CA SER A 35 -31.68 -7.22 43.26
C SER A 35 -30.80 -5.96 43.34
N ARG A 36 -30.63 -5.38 44.54
CA ARG A 36 -29.94 -4.09 44.77
C ARG A 36 -28.58 -4.29 45.43
N LYS A 37 -27.53 -3.57 44.97
CA LYS A 37 -26.52 -2.96 45.87
C LYS A 37 -25.71 -1.84 45.18
N ALA A 38 -25.45 -0.80 45.97
CA ALA A 38 -24.54 0.36 45.89
C ALA A 38 -23.86 0.80 44.56
N ALA A 39 -23.72 2.12 44.42
CA ALA A 39 -22.82 2.81 43.47
C ALA A 39 -21.38 2.96 44.06
N PRO A 40 -20.36 3.52 43.36
CA PRO A 40 -20.36 4.89 42.84
C PRO A 40 -19.86 5.06 41.39
N LYS A 41 -19.96 6.30 40.88
CA LYS A 41 -19.60 6.71 39.52
C LYS A 41 -18.10 7.03 39.39
N LYS A 42 -17.53 6.88 38.19
CA LYS A 42 -16.40 7.71 37.74
C LYS A 42 -16.69 8.25 36.35
N ALA A 43 -16.76 9.58 36.22
CA ALA A 43 -17.00 10.25 34.95
C ALA A 43 -15.68 10.50 34.20
N THR A 44 -15.70 10.34 32.89
CA THR A 44 -14.65 10.83 31.97
C THR A 44 -15.29 11.83 31.02
N ALA A 45 -15.04 13.11 31.27
CA ALA A 45 -15.66 14.19 30.50
C ALA A 45 -15.06 14.31 29.09
N LYS A 46 -15.88 14.76 28.13
CA LYS A 46 -15.36 15.38 26.90
C LYS A 46 -14.49 16.58 27.29
N LYS A 47 -13.29 16.72 26.72
CA LYS A 47 -12.54 17.99 26.77
C LYS A 47 -12.20 18.45 25.35
N SER A 48 -12.26 19.75 25.16
CA SER A 48 -12.35 20.44 23.87
C SER A 48 -11.00 20.83 23.26
N VAL A 49 -11.07 21.26 22.01
CA VAL A 49 -9.98 21.87 21.22
C VAL A 49 -9.28 23.00 21.98
N ALA A 50 -7.94 23.04 21.91
CA ALA A 50 -7.12 24.20 22.28
C ALA A 50 -5.88 24.32 21.37
N LYS A 51 -5.31 25.53 21.29
CA LYS A 51 -4.26 25.92 20.33
C LYS A 51 -2.84 25.60 20.82
N LYS A 52 -1.93 25.41 19.85
CA LYS A 52 -0.46 25.33 20.01
C LYS A 52 0.16 26.65 20.53
N PRO A 53 1.13 26.59 21.46
CA PRO A 53 2.28 27.49 21.51
C PRO A 53 3.55 26.84 20.92
N ALA A 54 4.58 27.63 20.60
CA ALA A 54 5.84 27.15 20.01
C ALA A 54 7.04 27.43 20.93
N ALA A 55 8.03 26.52 20.96
CA ALA A 55 9.22 26.65 21.81
C ALA A 55 10.53 26.28 21.09
N LYS A 56 11.13 27.29 20.43
CA LYS A 56 12.56 27.53 20.14
C LYS A 56 13.43 26.38 19.55
N LYS A 57 14.68 26.73 19.20
CA LYS A 57 15.53 26.06 18.20
C LYS A 57 16.88 25.68 18.81
N ALA A 58 17.32 24.44 18.61
CA ALA A 58 18.62 23.90 19.03
C ALA A 58 19.28 23.15 17.84
N PRO A 59 20.61 22.88 17.84
CA PRO A 59 21.38 22.78 16.60
C PRO A 59 21.18 21.49 15.79
N ALA A 60 21.44 21.61 14.49
CA ALA A 60 21.27 20.54 13.52
C ALA A 60 22.35 19.45 13.63
N LYS A 61 22.10 18.43 14.47
CA LYS A 61 22.65 17.09 14.20
C LYS A 61 22.19 16.66 12.81
N LYS A 62 23.10 16.15 11.98
CA LYS A 62 22.75 15.59 10.66
C LYS A 62 21.64 14.56 10.86
N ALA A 63 20.48 14.79 10.25
CA ALA A 63 19.34 13.89 10.41
C ALA A 63 19.72 12.50 9.89
N ALA A 64 19.43 11.46 10.68
CA ALA A 64 19.60 10.09 10.23
C ALA A 64 18.60 9.84 9.09
N ASP A 65 19.11 9.78 7.86
CA ASP A 65 18.28 9.68 6.66
C ASP A 65 17.44 8.38 6.69
N PRO A 66 16.10 8.45 6.85
CA PRO A 66 15.26 7.25 6.94
C PRO A 66 15.27 6.42 5.65
N ASN A 67 15.78 7.03 4.57
CA ASN A 67 15.86 6.47 3.23
C ASN A 67 17.25 5.92 2.88
N ALA A 68 18.25 6.01 3.78
CA ALA A 68 19.61 5.50 3.55
C ALA A 68 19.60 4.04 3.09
N LYS A 69 18.82 3.18 3.76
CA LYS A 69 18.59 1.77 3.39
C LYS A 69 18.10 1.55 1.95
N TYR A 70 17.35 2.49 1.37
CA TYR A 70 16.91 2.39 -0.04
C TYR A 70 18.04 2.83 -0.97
N LEU A 71 18.74 3.91 -0.62
CA LEU A 71 19.87 4.46 -1.37
C LEU A 71 21.05 3.46 -1.45
N GLU A 72 21.36 2.74 -0.37
CA GLU A 72 22.31 1.63 -0.37
C GLU A 72 21.92 0.51 -1.34
N ASN A 73 20.65 0.09 -1.31
CA ASN A 73 20.16 -0.96 -2.21
C ASN A 73 20.09 -0.51 -3.67
N VAL A 74 19.88 0.78 -3.95
CA VAL A 74 20.05 1.35 -5.30
C VAL A 74 21.53 1.40 -5.70
N ARG A 75 22.44 1.81 -4.81
CA ARG A 75 23.89 1.91 -5.09
C ARG A 75 24.53 0.59 -5.51
N LYS A 76 24.00 -0.56 -5.05
CA LYS A 76 24.40 -1.90 -5.51
C LYS A 76 24.22 -2.13 -7.02
N TYR A 77 23.33 -1.37 -7.66
CA TYR A 77 23.08 -1.43 -9.11
C TYR A 77 23.47 -0.13 -9.85
N ASP A 78 23.64 0.98 -9.12
CA ASP A 78 24.00 2.27 -9.68
C ASP A 78 24.75 3.15 -8.66
N PRO A 79 26.09 3.13 -8.64
CA PRO A 79 26.87 3.94 -7.68
C PRO A 79 26.67 5.45 -7.86
N LYS A 80 26.24 5.89 -9.06
CA LYS A 80 25.98 7.30 -9.39
C LYS A 80 24.55 7.76 -9.03
N ALA A 81 23.78 6.95 -8.30
CA ALA A 81 22.40 7.28 -7.94
C ALA A 81 22.27 8.52 -7.05
N SER A 82 21.47 9.48 -7.50
CA SER A 82 21.17 10.71 -6.75
C SER A 82 20.19 10.45 -5.60
N LYS A 83 20.52 10.97 -4.42
CA LYS A 83 19.66 10.90 -3.23
C LYS A 83 18.30 11.56 -3.44
N ALA A 84 18.24 12.69 -4.13
CA ALA A 84 16.99 13.39 -4.40
C ALA A 84 16.00 12.51 -5.19
N VAL A 85 16.51 11.75 -6.17
CA VAL A 85 15.72 10.80 -6.98
C VAL A 85 15.19 9.65 -6.13
N VAL A 86 16.04 9.07 -5.26
CA VAL A 86 15.61 8.01 -4.34
C VAL A 86 14.56 8.53 -3.36
N ASP A 87 14.75 9.72 -2.79
CA ASP A 87 13.80 10.36 -1.88
C ASP A 87 12.47 10.70 -2.60
N ALA A 88 12.49 11.07 -3.88
CA ALA A 88 11.30 11.27 -4.70
C ALA A 88 10.54 9.96 -5.00
N ILE A 89 11.25 8.86 -5.29
CA ILE A 89 10.64 7.55 -5.48
C ILE A 89 10.06 7.02 -4.17
N VAL A 90 10.74 7.20 -3.03
CA VAL A 90 10.20 6.85 -1.70
C VAL A 90 8.88 7.59 -1.41
N LYS A 91 8.82 8.90 -1.66
CA LYS A 91 7.60 9.71 -1.53
C LYS A 91 6.46 9.17 -2.40
N TYR A 92 6.75 8.80 -3.65
CA TYR A 92 5.77 8.20 -4.57
C TYR A 92 5.30 6.81 -4.11
N CYS A 93 6.19 5.94 -3.61
CA CYS A 93 5.82 4.62 -3.10
C CYS A 93 4.94 4.71 -1.84
N GLY A 94 5.19 5.68 -0.95
CA GLY A 94 4.30 6.08 0.13
C GLY A 94 3.65 4.92 0.90
N VAL A 95 2.34 4.72 0.69
CA VAL A 95 1.52 3.67 1.33
C VAL A 95 2.09 2.27 1.13
N SER A 96 2.67 1.98 -0.04
CA SER A 96 3.26 0.66 -0.35
C SER A 96 4.41 0.29 0.57
N LEU A 97 5.14 1.26 1.12
CA LEU A 97 6.27 1.00 2.03
C LEU A 97 5.85 0.71 3.47
N ARG A 98 4.55 0.77 3.79
CA ARG A 98 4.01 0.52 5.14
C ARG A 98 3.77 -0.96 5.46
N SER A 99 3.68 -1.82 4.45
CA SER A 99 3.58 -3.29 4.60
C SER A 99 4.82 -3.96 4.04
N ARG A 100 5.22 -5.11 4.60
CA ARG A 100 6.39 -5.88 4.16
C ARG A 100 6.23 -6.27 2.68
N ASP A 101 5.12 -6.89 2.34
CA ASP A 101 4.89 -7.49 1.02
C ASP A 101 4.72 -6.42 -0.06
N ALA A 102 4.05 -5.32 0.27
CA ALA A 102 3.93 -4.15 -0.61
C ALA A 102 5.24 -3.32 -0.72
N SER A 103 6.24 -3.54 0.14
CA SER A 103 7.57 -2.93 0.00
C SER A 103 8.47 -3.69 -0.98
N LEU A 104 8.02 -4.84 -1.46
CA LEU A 104 8.73 -5.76 -2.35
C LEU A 104 8.01 -5.88 -3.71
N VAL A 105 8.66 -6.51 -4.69
CA VAL A 105 8.09 -6.86 -5.99
C VAL A 105 8.27 -8.36 -6.23
N ALA A 106 7.15 -9.07 -6.39
CA ALA A 106 7.13 -10.52 -6.59
C ALA A 106 7.31 -10.87 -8.08
N CYS A 107 8.55 -10.96 -8.53
CA CYS A 107 8.88 -11.29 -9.94
C CYS A 107 8.46 -12.69 -10.43
N SER A 108 7.78 -13.47 -9.59
CA SER A 108 7.19 -14.78 -9.92
C SER A 108 5.65 -14.73 -10.00
N ASP A 109 5.02 -13.60 -9.70
CA ASP A 109 3.58 -13.37 -9.90
C ASP A 109 3.35 -12.42 -11.07
N GLU A 110 2.85 -12.96 -12.18
CA GLU A 110 2.55 -12.19 -13.39
C GLU A 110 1.51 -11.08 -13.15
N LYS A 111 0.60 -11.25 -12.18
CA LYS A 111 -0.41 -10.23 -11.84
C LYS A 111 0.19 -9.05 -11.09
N GLU A 112 1.29 -9.27 -10.37
CA GLU A 112 2.09 -8.20 -9.77
C GLU A 112 2.97 -7.51 -10.81
N LEU A 113 3.52 -8.23 -11.79
CA LEU A 113 4.23 -7.62 -12.92
C LEU A 113 3.29 -6.72 -13.75
N ASP A 114 2.10 -7.22 -14.09
CA ASP A 114 1.04 -6.48 -14.80
C ASP A 114 0.63 -5.21 -14.03
N ARG A 115 0.47 -5.32 -12.70
CA ARG A 115 0.17 -4.19 -11.82
C ARG A 115 1.30 -3.14 -11.80
N VAL A 116 2.56 -3.56 -11.87
CA VAL A 116 3.70 -2.63 -11.97
C VAL A 116 3.79 -2.02 -13.38
N ALA A 117 3.54 -2.78 -14.44
CA ALA A 117 3.47 -2.27 -15.81
C ALA A 117 2.35 -1.22 -15.96
N LYS A 118 1.11 -1.58 -15.64
CA LYS A 118 -0.09 -0.72 -15.75
C LYS A 118 -0.25 0.32 -14.63
N GLY A 119 0.55 0.25 -13.57
CA GLY A 119 0.53 1.17 -12.44
C GLY A 119 1.68 2.17 -12.44
N PHE A 120 2.92 1.68 -12.68
CA PHE A 120 4.12 2.51 -12.67
C PHE A 120 4.56 2.90 -14.09
N CYS A 121 4.76 1.93 -14.98
CA CYS A 121 5.34 2.19 -16.30
C CYS A 121 4.39 2.98 -17.21
N THR A 122 3.09 2.65 -17.25
CA THR A 122 2.09 3.46 -17.97
C THR A 122 1.84 4.79 -17.24
N LYS A 123 1.31 4.77 -16.01
CA LYS A 123 0.74 5.99 -15.38
C LYS A 123 1.77 6.96 -14.81
N LYS A 124 2.93 6.49 -14.30
CA LYS A 124 3.95 7.37 -13.71
C LYS A 124 5.10 7.66 -14.68
N LEU A 125 5.53 6.70 -15.50
CA LEU A 125 6.55 6.94 -16.53
C LEU A 125 5.97 7.34 -17.90
N GLY A 126 4.69 7.11 -18.19
CA GLY A 126 4.12 7.42 -19.51
C GLY A 126 4.71 6.55 -20.62
N LEU A 127 4.91 5.25 -20.40
CA LEU A 127 5.21 4.29 -21.46
C LEU A 127 3.90 3.75 -22.05
N THR A 128 3.73 3.89 -23.36
CA THR A 128 2.62 3.33 -24.14
C THR A 128 2.85 1.88 -24.55
N GLU A 129 4.11 1.48 -24.72
CA GLU A 129 4.53 0.14 -25.16
C GLU A 129 5.67 -0.41 -24.29
N LYS A 130 5.96 -1.71 -24.45
CA LYS A 130 7.13 -2.43 -23.91
C LYS A 130 7.29 -2.33 -22.38
N GLN A 131 6.19 -2.07 -21.66
CA GLN A 131 6.18 -1.98 -20.21
C GLN A 131 6.57 -3.33 -19.59
N ASP A 132 5.97 -4.41 -20.07
CA ASP A 132 6.20 -5.77 -19.57
C ASP A 132 7.60 -6.28 -19.89
N GLU A 133 8.13 -5.98 -21.08
CA GLU A 133 9.53 -6.28 -21.45
C GLU A 133 10.51 -5.60 -20.49
N LEU A 134 10.30 -4.31 -20.22
CA LEU A 134 11.14 -3.52 -19.31
C LEU A 134 11.03 -4.03 -17.87
N VAL A 135 9.81 -4.33 -17.39
CA VAL A 135 9.55 -4.88 -16.05
C VAL A 135 10.19 -6.26 -15.89
N LYS A 136 10.02 -7.16 -16.88
CA LYS A 136 10.70 -8.46 -16.92
C LYS A 136 12.22 -8.29 -16.91
N SER A 137 12.78 -7.40 -17.74
CA SER A 137 14.21 -7.11 -17.78
C SER A 137 14.77 -6.55 -16.46
N VAL A 138 14.01 -5.79 -15.67
CA VAL A 138 14.42 -5.38 -14.31
C VAL A 138 14.31 -6.54 -13.31
N CYS A 139 13.27 -7.37 -13.42
CA CYS A 139 13.18 -8.62 -12.66
C CYS A 139 14.38 -9.54 -12.91
N GLU A 140 14.87 -9.64 -14.15
CA GLU A 140 16.07 -10.38 -14.51
C GLU A 140 17.33 -9.80 -13.85
N GLN A 141 17.55 -8.49 -13.97
CA GLN A 141 18.67 -7.79 -13.31
C GLN A 141 18.65 -7.94 -11.79
N MET A 142 17.47 -8.16 -11.19
CA MET A 142 17.31 -8.41 -9.75
C MET A 142 17.14 -9.89 -9.38
N LYS A 143 17.30 -10.86 -10.31
CA LYS A 143 17.08 -12.31 -10.04
C LYS A 143 17.83 -12.78 -8.80
N GLY A 144 19.12 -12.44 -8.68
CA GLY A 144 19.98 -12.82 -7.55
C GLY A 144 19.63 -12.21 -6.19
N GLN A 145 18.69 -11.25 -6.10
CA GLN A 145 18.20 -10.75 -4.82
C GLN A 145 16.93 -11.46 -4.38
N ARG A 146 16.95 -12.06 -3.18
CA ARG A 146 15.77 -12.68 -2.55
C ARG A 146 14.66 -11.66 -2.29
N PHE A 147 15.01 -10.47 -1.80
CA PHE A 147 14.05 -9.41 -1.48
C PHE A 147 14.24 -8.23 -2.44
N LYS A 148 13.42 -8.20 -3.50
CA LYS A 148 13.46 -7.18 -4.56
C LYS A 148 12.70 -5.93 -4.10
N ASN A 149 13.41 -4.98 -3.51
CA ASN A 149 12.80 -3.79 -2.93
C ASN A 149 12.13 -2.89 -3.99
N ARG A 150 10.87 -2.50 -3.78
CA ARG A 150 10.06 -1.74 -4.75
C ARG A 150 10.65 -0.36 -5.08
N VAL A 151 11.35 0.30 -4.16
CA VAL A 151 12.05 1.57 -4.44
C VAL A 151 13.20 1.36 -5.42
N THR A 152 14.02 0.32 -5.20
CA THR A 152 15.13 -0.05 -6.10
C THR A 152 14.61 -0.52 -7.46
N PHE A 153 13.52 -1.28 -7.48
CA PHE A 153 12.86 -1.73 -8.71
C PHE A 153 12.39 -0.53 -9.56
N TYR A 154 11.68 0.42 -8.96
CA TYR A 154 11.18 1.62 -9.64
C TYR A 154 12.32 2.53 -10.13
N TYR A 155 13.43 2.65 -9.37
CA TYR A 155 14.63 3.34 -9.84
C TYR A 155 15.20 2.69 -11.10
N LEU A 156 15.35 1.36 -11.13
CA LEU A 156 15.89 0.63 -12.28
C LEU A 156 14.95 0.69 -13.49
N CYS A 157 13.63 0.62 -13.29
CA CYS A 157 12.65 0.84 -14.35
C CYS A 157 12.78 2.25 -14.96
N ALA A 158 12.82 3.29 -14.13
CA ALA A 158 12.98 4.68 -14.58
C ALA A 158 14.33 4.90 -15.31
N LYS A 159 15.41 4.25 -14.86
CA LYS A 159 16.73 4.29 -15.50
C LYS A 159 16.73 3.61 -16.86
N LYS A 160 16.20 2.38 -16.99
CA LYS A 160 16.08 1.67 -18.28
C LYS A 160 15.18 2.43 -19.26
N ALA A 161 14.07 3.01 -18.79
CA ALA A 161 13.20 3.85 -19.59
C ALA A 161 13.83 5.19 -20.01
N ARG A 162 15.01 5.56 -19.47
CA ARG A 162 15.61 6.91 -19.54
C ARG A 162 14.74 8.05 -18.96
N LYS A 163 13.59 7.74 -18.35
CA LYS A 163 12.61 8.72 -17.81
C LYS A 163 12.89 9.13 -16.36
N MET A 164 14.17 9.26 -16.01
CA MET A 164 14.63 9.75 -14.69
C MET A 164 14.16 11.17 -14.36
N ASN A 165 13.78 11.96 -15.38
CA ASN A 165 13.26 13.32 -15.21
C ASN A 165 11.91 13.39 -14.46
N VAL A 166 11.21 12.26 -14.32
CA VAL A 166 9.94 12.12 -13.56
C VAL A 166 10.13 12.22 -12.03
N PHE A 167 11.39 12.17 -11.57
CA PHE A 167 11.80 12.12 -10.15
C PHE A 167 12.92 13.11 -9.82
N LYS A 168 13.06 14.19 -10.59
CA LYS A 168 13.89 15.35 -10.22
C LYS A 168 13.07 16.37 -9.43
#